data_AF-A0A397SUZ4-F1
#
_entry.id   AF-A0A397SUZ4-F1
#
_cell.length_a   1.000
_cell.length_b   1.000
_cell.length_c   1.000
_cell.angle_alpha   90.00
_cell.angle_beta   90.00
_cell.angle_gamma   90.00
#
_symmetry.space_group_name_H-M   'P 1'
#
loop_
_entity.id
_entity.type
_entity.pdbx_description
1 polymer ?
#
loop_
_entity_poly.entity_id
_entity_poly.type
_entity_poly.pdbx_seq_one_letter_code
_entity_poly.pdbx_strand_id
1 'polypeptide(L)'
;MTERRGRGFGRGYRSRPNHSTSANFRGGRGFGRGYGGEQNHNASANFRGGRGFGRGYVDGPNHNTRANFRGGRGGSRDGGHETYRQDETIVTLTIPEIIRSQQKTTIANFNSSTLTYKSSDGIIFITNGEPITTIWKKLLKKENPWGQNDVRMFVNSALVTADSQFDYKREELVKELGNPDSGLKRLKEIIEFPSVSCDAGLNNRVLSFQYVILPLFGLLTRNAIAECILEKYVHAIFMVIYVNLDTFFYNNVMKCLEMLVRRNSVVDHQVSVEELLKQNRYSFIPYSLGVFFLIIVRLLTSVRK
;
A
#
# COMPACT_ATOMS: atom_id res chain seq x y z
N MET A 1 -19.36 60.43 -10.81
CA MET A 1 -20.68 61.05 -11.06
C MET A 1 -21.47 60.02 -11.86
N THR A 2 -22.58 59.42 -11.43
CA THR A 2 -23.55 59.76 -10.37
C THR A 2 -24.35 58.49 -10.03
N GLU A 3 -24.69 58.32 -8.75
CA GLU A 3 -25.56 57.28 -8.17
C GLU A 3 -27.02 57.32 -8.68
N ARG A 4 -27.73 56.18 -8.55
CA ARG A 4 -29.05 55.99 -7.86
C ARG A 4 -29.47 54.51 -8.03
N ARG A 5 -29.52 53.63 -7.01
CA ARG A 5 -30.40 53.47 -5.82
C ARG A 5 -31.89 53.16 -6.09
N GLY A 6 -32.28 51.94 -5.73
CA GLY A 6 -33.58 51.48 -5.20
C GLY A 6 -33.40 50.00 -4.79
N ARG A 7 -33.42 49.54 -3.52
CA ARG A 7 -34.39 49.51 -2.40
C ARG A 7 -35.67 48.68 -2.63
N GLY A 8 -35.80 47.61 -1.85
CA GLY A 8 -37.00 46.80 -1.55
C GLY A 8 -36.58 45.39 -1.08
N PHE A 9 -36.38 45.08 0.22
CA PHE A 9 -37.31 44.83 1.35
C PHE A 9 -38.23 43.59 1.23
N GLY A 10 -38.05 42.63 2.16
CA GLY A 10 -38.98 41.54 2.54
C GLY A 10 -38.25 40.32 3.13
N ARG A 11 -38.00 40.25 4.46
CA ARG A 11 -38.71 39.42 5.47
C ARG A 11 -39.13 38.03 4.93
N GLY A 12 -38.78 36.86 5.47
CA GLY A 12 -38.31 36.47 6.79
C GLY A 12 -39.21 35.34 7.30
N TYR A 13 -38.70 34.10 7.47
CA TYR A 13 -39.34 33.08 8.30
C TYR A 13 -38.27 32.20 8.99
N ARG A 14 -38.30 32.24 10.32
CA ARG A 14 -37.71 31.26 11.23
C ARG A 14 -38.60 30.01 11.25
N SER A 15 -38.00 28.83 11.40
CA SER A 15 -38.46 27.78 12.34
C SER A 15 -37.41 26.67 12.47
N ARG A 16 -36.81 26.59 13.67
CA ARG A 16 -36.26 25.35 14.26
C ARG A 16 -37.43 24.56 14.86
N PRO A 17 -37.24 23.25 15.09
CA PRO A 17 -37.35 22.81 16.48
C PRO A 17 -36.14 21.99 16.94
N ASN A 18 -35.70 22.29 18.16
CA ASN A 18 -35.02 21.36 19.05
C ASN A 18 -35.92 20.15 19.31
N HIS A 19 -35.35 18.95 19.42
CA HIS A 19 -35.74 17.97 20.44
C HIS A 19 -34.49 17.22 20.91
N SER A 20 -34.15 17.47 22.17
CA SER A 20 -33.27 16.69 23.02
C SER A 20 -34.12 15.63 23.73
N THR A 21 -33.68 14.38 23.73
CA THR A 21 -34.15 13.41 24.71
C THR A 21 -32.99 12.51 25.12
N SER A 22 -32.53 12.77 26.35
CA SER A 22 -31.72 11.89 27.17
C SER A 22 -32.60 10.75 27.70
N ALA A 23 -32.10 9.52 27.69
CA ALA A 23 -32.59 8.46 28.58
C ALA A 23 -31.47 7.46 28.86
N ASN A 24 -30.75 7.71 29.95
CA ASN A 24 -30.07 6.67 30.72
C ASN A 24 -31.12 5.75 31.32
N PHE A 25 -31.01 4.43 31.12
CA PHE A 25 -31.65 3.45 32.00
C PHE A 25 -30.65 2.37 32.41
N ARG A 26 -30.23 2.47 33.67
CA ARG A 26 -29.70 1.40 34.51
C ARG A 26 -30.86 0.79 35.28
N GLY A 27 -30.87 -0.54 35.39
CA GLY A 27 -31.73 -1.33 36.28
C GLY A 27 -32.14 -2.64 35.59
N GLY A 28 -31.91 -3.85 36.08
CA GLY A 28 -31.59 -4.29 37.43
C GLY A 28 -32.71 -5.16 37.99
N ARG A 29 -32.53 -6.50 37.85
CA ARG A 29 -33.09 -7.63 38.65
C ARG A 29 -34.55 -8.10 38.45
N GLY A 30 -34.70 -9.44 38.45
CA GLY A 30 -35.95 -10.17 38.76
C GLY A 30 -36.24 -11.40 37.88
N PHE A 31 -35.51 -12.52 38.00
CA PHE A 31 -35.90 -13.80 38.64
C PHE A 31 -37.16 -14.51 38.09
N GLY A 32 -36.97 -15.74 37.56
CA GLY A 32 -38.03 -16.72 37.25
C GLY A 32 -37.44 -18.06 36.74
N ARG A 33 -37.63 -19.16 37.49
CA ARG A 33 -36.97 -20.49 37.41
C ARG A 33 -37.52 -21.41 36.32
N GLY A 34 -36.73 -22.42 35.89
CA GLY A 34 -37.29 -23.68 35.37
C GLY A 34 -36.40 -24.65 34.55
N TYR A 35 -35.53 -25.41 35.22
CA TYR A 35 -35.08 -26.82 34.99
C TYR A 35 -34.54 -27.39 33.65
N GLY A 36 -33.40 -28.10 33.80
CA GLY A 36 -32.92 -29.25 32.99
C GLY A 36 -31.88 -28.86 31.94
N GLY A 37 -30.67 -29.38 31.88
CA GLY A 37 -29.98 -30.50 32.52
C GLY A 37 -28.71 -30.76 31.67
N GLU A 38 -27.70 -31.31 32.33
CA GLU A 38 -26.44 -31.86 31.78
C GLU A 38 -25.27 -30.92 31.46
N GLN A 39 -24.15 -31.39 32.00
CA GLN A 39 -22.90 -30.72 32.32
C GLN A 39 -21.84 -31.20 31.32
N ASN A 40 -20.89 -30.34 30.97
CA ASN A 40 -19.50 -30.79 30.79
C ASN A 40 -18.56 -29.59 30.92
N HIS A 41 -17.91 -29.52 32.08
CA HIS A 41 -16.81 -28.61 32.35
C HIS A 41 -15.48 -29.26 31.94
N ASN A 42 -14.71 -28.51 31.17
CA ASN A 42 -13.25 -28.62 31.11
C ASN A 42 -12.64 -28.46 32.51
N ALA A 43 -11.75 -29.37 32.90
CA ALA A 43 -10.46 -29.04 33.53
C ALA A 43 -9.62 -30.28 33.82
N SER A 44 -8.38 -30.23 33.31
CA SER A 44 -7.14 -30.48 34.06
C SER A 44 -6.72 -31.91 34.47
N ALA A 45 -5.45 -32.19 34.12
CA ALA A 45 -4.38 -32.76 34.97
C ALA A 45 -3.73 -34.06 34.47
N ASN A 46 -2.43 -33.89 34.18
CA ASN A 46 -1.35 -34.86 34.07
C ASN A 46 -1.41 -36.05 35.05
N PHE A 47 -1.00 -37.23 34.59
CA PHE A 47 -0.22 -38.18 35.40
C PHE A 47 0.84 -38.93 34.58
N ARG A 48 1.98 -39.13 35.25
CA ARG A 48 3.26 -39.73 34.82
C ARG A 48 3.22 -41.26 34.77
N GLY A 49 4.15 -41.80 33.97
CA GLY A 49 4.78 -43.13 34.13
C GLY A 49 4.76 -43.91 32.79
N GLY A 50 5.83 -44.47 32.23
CA GLY A 50 7.20 -44.76 32.66
C GLY A 50 7.60 -46.16 32.14
N ARG A 51 8.86 -46.30 31.68
CA ARG A 51 9.62 -47.52 31.26
C ARG A 51 9.45 -47.96 29.78
N GLY A 52 10.50 -48.29 29.02
CA GLY A 52 11.94 -48.43 29.32
C GLY A 52 12.75 -49.01 28.12
N PHE A 53 14.05 -49.25 28.38
CA PHE A 53 15.06 -50.06 27.65
C PHE A 53 15.68 -49.43 26.37
N GLY A 54 17.00 -49.43 26.09
CA GLY A 54 18.21 -50.00 26.71
C GLY A 54 19.39 -49.93 25.70
N ARG A 55 20.62 -50.25 26.17
CA ARG A 55 21.96 -50.24 25.49
C ARG A 55 22.62 -48.85 25.41
N GLY A 56 23.79 -48.57 25.99
CA GLY A 56 24.95 -49.38 26.38
C GLY A 56 26.08 -49.12 25.38
N TYR A 57 27.18 -48.49 25.82
CA TYR A 57 28.58 -48.86 25.55
C TYR A 57 29.52 -47.84 26.20
N VAL A 58 30.53 -48.39 26.86
CA VAL A 58 31.68 -47.77 27.52
C VAL A 58 32.79 -47.65 26.47
N ASP A 59 33.52 -46.53 26.45
CA ASP A 59 35.00 -46.46 26.40
C ASP A 59 35.47 -45.01 26.16
N GLY A 60 36.39 -44.53 26.99
CA GLY A 60 37.18 -43.30 26.76
C GLY A 60 38.32 -43.55 25.74
N PRO A 61 39.36 -42.69 25.62
CA PRO A 61 39.79 -41.62 26.54
C PRO A 61 40.26 -40.30 25.85
N ASN A 62 40.87 -39.42 26.65
CA ASN A 62 41.71 -38.25 26.30
C ASN A 62 41.03 -36.93 25.87
N HIS A 63 41.01 -35.94 26.77
CA HIS A 63 42.16 -35.03 26.92
C HIS A 63 42.09 -34.21 28.22
N ASN A 64 43.26 -34.11 28.86
CA ASN A 64 43.58 -33.18 29.93
C ASN A 64 43.17 -31.74 29.57
N THR A 65 42.66 -30.97 30.53
CA THR A 65 43.48 -30.02 31.32
C THR A 65 42.59 -28.98 32.00
N ARG A 66 42.53 -29.10 33.34
CA ARG A 66 42.44 -28.05 34.35
C ARG A 66 41.60 -26.79 34.10
N ALA A 67 40.52 -26.77 34.87
CA ALA A 67 39.91 -25.62 35.53
C ALA A 67 40.90 -24.56 36.03
N ASN A 68 40.44 -23.31 36.02
CA ASN A 68 40.50 -22.48 37.23
C ASN A 68 39.57 -21.26 37.17
N PHE A 69 39.05 -20.92 38.35
CA PHE A 69 38.37 -19.69 38.79
C PHE A 69 36.83 -19.68 38.93
N ARG A 70 36.42 -20.15 40.12
CA ARG A 70 35.76 -19.40 41.21
C ARG A 70 34.52 -18.56 40.86
N GLY A 71 33.38 -19.08 41.33
CA GLY A 71 32.64 -18.47 42.45
C GLY A 71 31.67 -17.33 42.12
N GLY A 72 30.37 -17.60 42.31
CA GLY A 72 29.36 -16.54 42.39
C GLY A 72 27.94 -17.09 42.33
N ARG A 73 27.34 -17.30 43.50
CA ARG A 73 25.92 -17.63 43.67
C ARG A 73 25.04 -16.49 43.15
N GLY A 74 23.97 -16.80 42.43
CA GLY A 74 22.86 -15.86 42.16
C GLY A 74 21.98 -16.35 41.03
N GLY A 75 20.86 -16.99 41.36
CA GLY A 75 19.99 -17.64 40.39
C GLY A 75 19.16 -16.69 39.52
N SER A 76 18.75 -17.19 38.34
CA SER A 76 17.40 -17.07 37.80
C SER A 76 17.27 -17.77 36.45
N ARG A 77 16.40 -18.79 36.43
CA ARG A 77 15.46 -19.22 35.39
C ARG A 77 15.97 -19.56 33.97
N ASP A 78 15.79 -20.86 33.69
CA ASP A 78 15.61 -21.52 32.40
C ASP A 78 14.72 -20.75 31.41
N GLY A 79 14.99 -20.93 30.12
CA GLY A 79 14.01 -20.66 29.05
C GLY A 79 14.58 -20.20 27.72
N GLY A 80 15.71 -20.75 27.27
CA GLY A 80 16.20 -20.56 25.90
C GLY A 80 15.29 -21.27 24.90
N HIS A 81 14.18 -20.64 24.55
CA HIS A 81 13.40 -21.00 23.36
C HIS A 81 14.30 -20.71 22.16
N GLU A 82 14.91 -21.75 21.59
CA GLU A 82 15.46 -21.74 20.24
C GLU A 82 14.30 -21.40 19.30
N THR A 83 14.14 -20.10 19.04
CA THR A 83 13.38 -19.65 17.90
C THR A 83 14.20 -20.06 16.69
N TYR A 84 13.69 -21.03 15.92
CA TYR A 84 14.04 -21.18 14.52
C TYR A 84 13.72 -19.84 13.85
N ARG A 85 14.66 -18.92 13.94
CA ARG A 85 14.71 -17.70 13.15
C ARG A 85 15.08 -18.19 11.77
N GLN A 86 14.06 -18.57 11.01
CA GLN A 86 14.16 -18.67 9.58
C GLN A 86 14.47 -17.24 9.12
N ASP A 87 15.76 -16.89 9.10
CA ASP A 87 16.24 -15.77 8.32
C ASP A 87 15.95 -16.16 6.87
N GLU A 88 14.72 -15.86 6.43
CA GLU A 88 14.46 -15.57 5.04
C GLU A 88 15.37 -14.39 4.71
N THR A 89 16.56 -14.73 4.26
CA THR A 89 17.50 -13.79 3.68
C THR A 89 16.77 -13.15 2.51
N ILE A 90 16.20 -11.96 2.75
CA ILE A 90 15.58 -11.15 1.71
C ILE A 90 16.65 -11.02 0.63
N VAL A 91 16.46 -11.73 -0.48
CA VAL A 91 17.42 -11.71 -1.59
C VAL A 91 17.38 -10.31 -2.16
N THR A 92 18.34 -9.49 -1.75
CA THR A 92 18.43 -8.11 -2.20
C THR A 92 19.13 -8.10 -3.56
N LEU A 93 18.32 -8.08 -4.63
CA LEU A 93 18.82 -7.94 -5.99
C LEU A 93 19.70 -6.68 -6.11
N THR A 94 20.80 -6.81 -6.83
CA THR A 94 21.64 -5.69 -7.22
C THR A 94 20.92 -4.79 -8.23
N ILE A 95 21.32 -3.53 -8.36
CA ILE A 95 20.70 -2.59 -9.30
C ILE A 95 20.69 -3.13 -10.75
N PRO A 96 21.80 -3.68 -11.29
CA PRO A 96 21.78 -4.26 -12.63
C PRO A 96 20.81 -5.44 -12.78
N GLU A 97 20.64 -6.27 -11.74
CA GLU A 97 19.67 -7.37 -11.74
C GLU A 97 18.23 -6.86 -11.73
N ILE A 98 17.94 -5.80 -10.97
CA ILE A 98 16.63 -5.14 -10.97
C ILE A 98 16.31 -4.62 -12.37
N ILE A 99 17.23 -3.88 -13.01
CA ILE A 99 17.04 -3.35 -14.37
C ILE A 99 16.79 -4.50 -15.36
N ARG A 100 17.64 -5.53 -15.34
CA ARG A 100 17.51 -6.68 -16.25
C ARG A 100 16.18 -7.42 -16.04
N SER A 101 15.77 -7.59 -14.78
CA SER A 101 14.51 -8.25 -14.42
C SER A 101 13.29 -7.45 -14.90
N GLN A 102 13.27 -6.14 -14.69
CA GLN A 102 12.19 -5.28 -15.17
C GLN A 102 12.12 -5.24 -16.70
N GLN A 103 13.25 -5.14 -17.38
CA GLN A 103 13.27 -5.16 -18.85
C GLN A 103 12.75 -6.50 -19.39
N LYS A 104 13.21 -7.63 -18.85
CA LYS A 104 12.75 -8.97 -19.26
C LYS A 104 11.26 -9.15 -19.04
N THR A 105 10.76 -8.73 -17.88
CA THR A 105 9.33 -8.82 -17.53
C THR A 105 8.48 -7.93 -18.44
N THR A 106 8.94 -6.72 -18.73
CA THR A 106 8.26 -5.81 -19.68
C THR A 106 8.12 -6.45 -21.05
N ILE A 107 9.20 -7.01 -21.60
CA ILE A 107 9.18 -7.70 -22.91
C ILE A 107 8.23 -8.89 -22.88
N ALA A 108 8.28 -9.71 -21.83
CA ALA A 108 7.41 -10.87 -21.68
C ALA A 108 5.92 -10.47 -21.66
N ASN A 109 5.58 -9.39 -20.95
CA ASN A 109 4.20 -8.91 -20.85
C ASN A 109 3.68 -8.38 -22.20
N PHE A 110 4.50 -7.62 -22.93
CA PHE A 110 4.16 -7.14 -24.28
C PHE A 110 4.06 -8.25 -25.33
N ASN A 111 4.87 -9.30 -25.20
CA ASN A 111 4.79 -10.46 -26.07
C ASN A 111 3.68 -11.44 -25.70
N SER A 112 3.10 -11.31 -24.49
CA SER A 112 1.99 -12.16 -24.10
C SER A 112 0.71 -11.70 -24.79
N SER A 113 -0.10 -12.66 -25.23
CA SER A 113 -1.47 -12.44 -25.68
C SER A 113 -2.41 -11.99 -24.55
N THR A 114 -1.90 -11.88 -23.31
CA THR A 114 -2.70 -11.59 -22.12
C THR A 114 -2.94 -10.09 -21.90
N LEU A 115 -2.40 -9.18 -22.71
CA LEU A 115 -2.71 -7.74 -22.62
C LEU A 115 -4.20 -7.36 -22.82
N THR A 116 -5.08 -8.34 -23.04
CA THR A 116 -6.53 -8.23 -22.88
C THR A 116 -6.95 -7.66 -21.52
N TYR A 117 -8.20 -7.16 -21.46
CA TYR A 117 -8.80 -6.31 -20.40
C TYR A 117 -8.51 -6.68 -18.93
N LYS A 118 -8.11 -7.90 -18.58
CA LYS A 118 -7.86 -8.33 -17.18
C LYS A 118 -6.39 -8.52 -16.82
N SER A 119 -5.49 -8.73 -17.78
CA SER A 119 -4.08 -9.08 -17.51
C SER A 119 -3.10 -7.94 -17.75
N SER A 120 -3.60 -6.75 -18.10
CA SER A 120 -2.80 -5.52 -18.15
C SER A 120 -2.34 -5.03 -16.77
N ASP A 121 -2.78 -5.67 -15.69
CA ASP A 121 -2.16 -5.48 -14.37
C ASP A 121 -0.65 -5.83 -14.44
N GLY A 122 -0.22 -6.67 -15.38
CA GLY A 122 1.20 -6.89 -15.64
C GLY A 122 1.97 -5.69 -16.21
N ILE A 123 1.33 -4.62 -16.70
CA ILE A 123 2.05 -3.54 -17.42
C ILE A 123 2.98 -2.75 -16.49
N ILE A 124 2.49 -2.36 -15.31
CA ILE A 124 3.25 -1.68 -14.27
C ILE A 124 3.42 -2.68 -13.14
N PHE A 125 4.63 -2.90 -12.66
CA PHE A 125 4.90 -3.90 -11.63
C PHE A 125 6.12 -3.49 -10.81
N ILE A 126 6.28 -4.08 -9.64
CA ILE A 126 7.40 -3.81 -8.73
C ILE A 126 8.17 -5.09 -8.50
N THR A 127 9.44 -5.13 -8.92
CA THR A 127 10.33 -6.27 -8.67
C THR A 127 10.73 -6.31 -7.20
N ASN A 128 10.64 -7.50 -6.58
CA ASN A 128 11.04 -7.74 -5.19
C ASN A 128 10.34 -6.80 -4.17
N GLY A 129 9.06 -6.49 -4.40
CA GLY A 129 8.32 -5.50 -3.61
C GLY A 129 7.81 -5.96 -2.24
N GLU A 130 7.93 -7.25 -1.91
CA GLU A 130 7.43 -7.81 -0.63
C GLU A 130 7.83 -6.99 0.62
N PRO A 131 9.09 -6.50 0.76
CA PRO A 131 9.52 -5.74 1.92
C PRO A 131 8.78 -4.41 2.11
N ILE A 132 8.14 -3.87 1.06
CA ILE A 132 7.49 -2.55 1.09
C ILE A 132 5.97 -2.61 1.20
N THR A 133 5.36 -3.80 1.26
CA THR A 133 3.90 -4.01 1.29
C THR A 133 3.13 -3.26 2.39
N THR A 134 3.79 -2.79 3.44
CA THR A 134 3.16 -2.08 4.56
C THR A 134 3.47 -0.57 4.59
N ILE A 135 4.31 -0.08 3.67
CA ILE A 135 4.79 1.31 3.68
C ILE A 135 3.67 2.30 3.33
N TRP A 136 2.79 1.97 2.38
CA TRP A 136 1.69 2.85 1.96
C TRP A 136 0.83 3.27 3.17
N LYS A 137 0.52 2.32 4.05
CA LYS A 137 -0.30 2.56 5.25
C LYS A 137 0.40 3.46 6.26
N LYS A 138 1.73 3.34 6.39
CA LYS A 138 2.53 4.22 7.24
C LYS A 138 2.56 5.64 6.68
N LEU A 139 2.69 5.79 5.36
CA LEU A 139 2.73 7.08 4.71
C LEU A 139 1.40 7.83 4.81
N LEU A 140 0.26 7.14 4.69
CA LEU A 140 -1.07 7.76 4.88
C LEU A 140 -1.23 8.46 6.24
N LYS A 141 -0.53 7.97 7.27
CA LYS A 141 -0.54 8.55 8.63
C LYS A 141 0.46 9.68 8.84
N LYS A 142 1.39 9.90 7.92
CA LYS A 142 2.32 11.03 7.98
C LYS A 142 1.49 12.31 7.93
N GLU A 143 1.83 13.34 8.70
CA GLU A 143 1.12 14.64 8.64
C GLU A 143 1.79 15.61 7.68
N ASN A 144 3.12 15.57 7.61
CA ASN A 144 3.92 16.46 6.77
C ASN A 144 3.52 16.40 5.28
N PRO A 145 3.69 17.51 4.54
CA PRO A 145 3.52 17.51 3.08
C PRO A 145 4.40 16.44 2.42
N TRP A 146 3.85 15.73 1.44
CA TRP A 146 4.59 14.73 0.69
C TRP A 146 5.42 15.39 -0.39
N GLY A 147 6.69 14.97 -0.51
CA GLY A 147 7.47 15.23 -1.70
C GLY A 147 7.40 14.08 -2.70
N GLN A 148 8.01 14.24 -3.87
CA GLN A 148 8.07 13.22 -4.92
C GLN A 148 8.43 11.83 -4.39
N ASN A 149 9.44 11.71 -3.53
CA ASN A 149 9.88 10.39 -3.04
C ASN A 149 8.86 9.74 -2.10
N ASP A 150 8.14 10.53 -1.29
CA ASP A 150 7.05 10.03 -0.45
C ASP A 150 5.92 9.49 -1.32
N VAL A 151 5.51 10.25 -2.35
CA VAL A 151 4.48 9.82 -3.29
C VAL A 151 4.91 8.55 -4.03
N ARG A 152 6.16 8.50 -4.51
CA ARG A 152 6.72 7.32 -5.19
C ARG A 152 6.66 6.08 -4.31
N MET A 153 7.11 6.19 -3.06
CA MET A 153 7.07 5.07 -2.11
C MET A 153 5.64 4.65 -1.77
N PHE A 154 4.73 5.61 -1.59
CA PHE A 154 3.32 5.32 -1.35
C PHE A 154 2.71 4.53 -2.52
N VAL A 155 2.86 5.02 -3.75
CA VAL A 155 2.30 4.39 -4.94
C VAL A 155 2.89 3.01 -5.17
N ASN A 156 4.22 2.86 -5.10
CA ASN A 156 4.87 1.59 -5.36
C ASN A 156 4.53 0.55 -4.29
N SER A 157 4.46 0.93 -3.01
CA SER A 157 4.03 -0.01 -1.97
C SER A 157 2.56 -0.39 -2.08
N ALA A 158 1.68 0.55 -2.44
CA ALA A 158 0.28 0.27 -2.71
C ALA A 158 0.09 -0.66 -3.92
N LEU A 159 0.88 -0.49 -4.98
CA LEU A 159 0.91 -1.39 -6.14
C LEU A 159 1.22 -2.83 -5.73
N VAL A 160 2.26 -3.04 -4.91
CA VAL A 160 2.60 -4.38 -4.41
C VAL A 160 1.45 -4.97 -3.59
N THR A 161 0.80 -4.16 -2.74
CA THR A 161 -0.36 -4.63 -1.97
C THR A 161 -1.55 -4.97 -2.86
N ALA A 162 -1.81 -4.19 -3.91
CA ALA A 162 -2.87 -4.46 -4.87
C ALA A 162 -2.63 -5.77 -5.64
N ASP A 163 -1.37 -6.13 -5.88
CA ASP A 163 -0.95 -7.38 -6.53
C ASP A 163 -0.86 -8.56 -5.55
N SER A 164 -1.23 -8.37 -4.28
CA SER A 164 -1.19 -9.44 -3.28
C SER A 164 -2.22 -10.53 -3.58
N GLN A 165 -1.82 -11.78 -3.36
CA GLN A 165 -2.71 -12.95 -3.43
C GLN A 165 -3.74 -13.00 -2.28
N PHE A 166 -3.58 -12.14 -1.27
CA PHE A 166 -4.46 -12.10 -0.10
C PHE A 166 -5.56 -11.04 -0.24
N ASP A 167 -6.80 -11.48 -0.41
CA ASP A 167 -7.97 -10.61 -0.63
C ASP A 167 -8.15 -9.55 0.45
N TYR A 168 -7.96 -9.91 1.73
CA TYR A 168 -8.12 -8.98 2.84
C TYR A 168 -7.16 -7.78 2.76
N LYS A 169 -5.95 -7.95 2.19
CA LYS A 169 -4.98 -6.85 2.00
C LYS A 169 -5.45 -5.88 0.92
N ARG A 170 -6.05 -6.41 -0.16
CA ARG A 170 -6.58 -5.61 -1.27
C ARG A 170 -7.82 -4.82 -0.83
N GLU A 171 -8.70 -5.45 -0.08
CA GLU A 171 -9.86 -4.77 0.53
C GLU A 171 -9.44 -3.67 1.51
N GLU A 172 -8.46 -3.96 2.38
CA GLU A 172 -7.92 -2.97 3.31
C GLU A 172 -7.33 -1.77 2.58
N LEU A 173 -6.57 -2.01 1.51
CA LEU A 173 -6.02 -0.97 0.64
C LEU A 173 -7.13 -0.07 0.09
N VAL A 174 -8.19 -0.65 -0.48
CA VAL A 174 -9.31 0.11 -1.04
C VAL A 174 -10.06 0.90 0.04
N LYS A 175 -10.29 0.32 1.23
CA LYS A 175 -10.95 1.01 2.36
C LYS A 175 -10.15 2.24 2.81
N GLU A 176 -8.84 2.09 2.96
CA GLU A 176 -7.96 3.17 3.42
C GLU A 176 -7.74 4.24 2.34
N LEU A 177 -7.58 3.86 1.07
CA LEU A 177 -7.50 4.81 -0.05
C LEU A 177 -8.81 5.59 -0.23
N GLY A 178 -9.96 4.94 -0.06
CA GLY A 178 -11.28 5.57 -0.15
C GLY A 178 -11.72 6.31 1.13
N ASN A 179 -10.87 6.36 2.16
CA ASN A 179 -11.19 7.06 3.40
C ASN A 179 -11.09 8.59 3.20
N PRO A 180 -12.13 9.37 3.53
CA PRO A 180 -12.13 10.82 3.34
C PRO A 180 -11.07 11.57 4.18
N ASP A 181 -10.76 11.08 5.37
CA ASP A 181 -9.87 11.76 6.32
C ASP A 181 -8.38 11.46 6.07
N SER A 182 -8.09 10.40 5.29
CA SER A 182 -6.72 9.97 4.98
C SER A 182 -6.49 9.80 3.48
N GLY A 183 -6.92 8.69 2.89
CA GLY A 183 -6.60 8.29 1.51
C GLY A 183 -7.07 9.27 0.45
N LEU A 184 -8.33 9.70 0.48
CA LEU A 184 -8.87 10.64 -0.52
C LEU A 184 -8.19 12.00 -0.43
N LYS A 185 -7.88 12.46 0.79
CA LYS A 185 -7.11 13.68 1.00
C LYS A 185 -5.72 13.57 0.35
N ARG A 186 -5.02 12.45 0.56
CA ARG A 186 -3.70 12.20 -0.05
C ARG A 186 -3.77 12.07 -1.57
N LEU A 187 -4.79 11.39 -2.12
CA LEU A 187 -5.01 11.33 -3.57
C LEU A 187 -5.21 12.73 -4.17
N LYS A 188 -6.04 13.56 -3.51
CA LYS A 188 -6.26 14.94 -3.93
C LYS A 188 -4.97 15.75 -3.92
N GLU A 189 -4.14 15.64 -2.89
CA GLU A 189 -2.83 16.32 -2.82
C GLU A 189 -1.87 15.89 -3.94
N ILE A 190 -1.90 14.62 -4.37
CA ILE A 190 -1.08 14.14 -5.49
C ILE A 190 -1.59 14.68 -6.83
N ILE A 191 -2.91 14.75 -7.01
CA ILE A 191 -3.55 15.24 -8.23
C ILE A 191 -3.37 16.75 -8.37
N GLU A 192 -3.48 17.50 -7.27
CA GLU A 192 -3.29 18.95 -7.20
C GLU A 192 -1.82 19.34 -7.02
N PHE A 193 -0.88 18.40 -7.18
CA PHE A 193 0.52 18.66 -6.92
C PHE A 193 1.05 19.80 -7.82
N PRO A 194 1.85 20.75 -7.29
CA PRO A 194 2.14 22.00 -7.99
C PRO A 194 2.79 21.86 -9.37
N SER A 195 3.52 20.77 -9.62
CA SER A 195 4.18 20.55 -10.90
C SER A 195 4.42 19.07 -11.19
N VAL A 196 4.29 18.73 -12.48
CA VAL A 196 4.58 17.40 -13.05
C VAL A 196 5.51 17.59 -14.25
N SER A 197 6.51 16.73 -14.41
CA SER A 197 7.47 16.80 -15.53
C SER A 197 7.93 15.41 -15.97
N CYS A 198 8.32 15.28 -17.24
CA CYS A 198 9.03 14.09 -17.72
C CYS A 198 10.52 14.09 -17.35
N ASP A 199 11.05 15.24 -16.99
CA ASP A 199 12.46 15.42 -16.63
C ASP A 199 12.52 15.94 -15.19
N ALA A 200 11.81 15.26 -14.28
CA ALA A 200 11.72 15.64 -12.87
C ALA A 200 12.95 15.18 -12.08
N GLY A 201 13.65 14.15 -12.56
CA GLY A 201 14.77 13.54 -11.89
C GLY A 201 14.43 13.16 -10.44
N LEU A 202 15.32 13.56 -9.53
CA LEU A 202 15.16 13.35 -8.09
C LEU A 202 14.59 14.59 -7.36
N ASN A 203 14.07 15.58 -8.09
CA ASN A 203 13.56 16.80 -7.48
C ASN A 203 12.30 16.53 -6.65
N ASN A 204 12.41 16.67 -5.34
CA ASN A 204 11.32 16.34 -4.43
C ASN A 204 10.09 17.27 -4.55
N ARG A 205 10.20 18.41 -5.26
CA ARG A 205 9.12 19.40 -5.47
C ARG A 205 8.42 19.29 -6.82
N VAL A 206 8.78 18.32 -7.65
CA VAL A 206 8.19 18.05 -8.97
C VAL A 206 7.85 16.57 -9.04
N LEU A 207 6.62 16.21 -9.43
CA LEU A 207 6.30 14.80 -9.65
C LEU A 207 6.84 14.33 -10.99
N SER A 208 7.55 13.20 -10.98
CA SER A 208 7.94 12.53 -12.22
C SER A 208 6.71 11.92 -12.88
N PHE A 209 6.52 12.24 -14.15
CA PHE A 209 5.50 11.62 -14.96
C PHE A 209 5.71 10.11 -15.09
N GLN A 210 6.95 9.69 -15.36
CA GLN A 210 7.33 8.29 -15.58
C GLN A 210 7.35 7.46 -14.30
N TYR A 211 7.89 8.02 -13.22
CA TYR A 211 8.22 7.25 -12.01
C TYR A 211 7.23 7.47 -10.87
N VAL A 212 6.23 8.35 -11.03
CA VAL A 212 5.18 8.57 -10.02
C VAL A 212 3.78 8.54 -10.64
N ILE A 213 3.50 9.43 -11.60
CA ILE A 213 2.15 9.57 -12.15
C ILE A 213 1.73 8.33 -12.94
N LEU A 214 2.61 7.80 -13.78
CA LEU A 214 2.35 6.58 -14.53
C LEU A 214 2.09 5.38 -13.58
N PRO A 215 2.93 5.09 -12.57
CA PRO A 215 2.63 4.10 -11.54
C PRO A 215 1.31 4.33 -10.78
N LEU A 216 0.95 5.59 -10.50
CA LEU A 216 -0.33 5.92 -9.86
C LEU A 216 -1.51 5.50 -10.75
N PHE A 217 -1.42 5.72 -12.05
CA PHE A 217 -2.42 5.23 -13.00
C PHE A 217 -2.45 3.71 -13.07
N GLY A 218 -1.28 3.05 -12.99
CA GLY A 218 -1.20 1.60 -12.81
C GLY A 218 -2.01 1.13 -11.61
N LEU A 219 -1.84 1.79 -10.45
CA LEU A 219 -2.55 1.46 -9.22
C LEU A 219 -4.06 1.62 -9.38
N LEU A 220 -4.50 2.79 -9.84
CA LEU A 220 -5.92 3.12 -9.98
C LEU A 220 -6.64 2.24 -11.00
N THR A 221 -5.90 1.68 -11.95
CA THR A 221 -6.44 0.78 -12.98
C THR A 221 -6.28 -0.70 -12.62
N ARG A 222 -5.73 -1.04 -11.44
CA ARG A 222 -5.70 -2.42 -10.96
C ARG A 222 -7.10 -2.98 -10.80
N ASN A 223 -7.30 -4.25 -11.15
CA ASN A 223 -8.57 -4.92 -10.88
C ASN A 223 -8.90 -4.93 -9.38
N ALA A 224 -7.87 -5.01 -8.52
CA ALA A 224 -7.99 -4.90 -7.07
C ALA A 224 -8.69 -3.62 -6.60
N ILE A 225 -8.63 -2.54 -7.39
CA ILE A 225 -9.31 -1.27 -7.11
C ILE A 225 -10.55 -1.13 -8.01
N ALA A 226 -10.38 -1.23 -9.33
CA ALA A 226 -11.41 -0.94 -10.32
C ALA A 226 -12.57 -1.95 -10.34
N GLU A 227 -12.34 -3.20 -9.94
CA GLU A 227 -13.35 -4.26 -9.86
C GLU A 227 -13.64 -4.65 -8.39
N CYS A 228 -13.27 -3.81 -7.43
CA CYS A 228 -13.48 -4.11 -6.00
C CYS A 228 -14.97 -4.04 -5.64
N ILE A 229 -15.43 -5.01 -4.85
CA ILE A 229 -16.82 -5.10 -4.34
C ILE A 229 -17.20 -3.95 -3.40
N LEU A 230 -16.23 -3.19 -2.91
CA LEU A 230 -16.43 -2.10 -1.96
C LEU A 230 -16.80 -0.80 -2.68
N GLU A 231 -17.92 -0.84 -3.42
CA GLU A 231 -18.34 0.19 -4.38
C GLU A 231 -18.30 1.61 -3.84
N LYS A 232 -18.73 1.82 -2.58
CA LYS A 232 -18.68 3.13 -1.92
C LYS A 232 -17.28 3.76 -1.94
N TYR A 233 -16.26 2.97 -1.63
CA TYR A 233 -14.87 3.43 -1.56
C TYR A 233 -14.29 3.60 -2.96
N VAL A 234 -14.57 2.66 -3.87
CA VAL A 234 -14.16 2.73 -5.27
C VAL A 234 -14.71 3.99 -5.96
N HIS A 235 -16.01 4.24 -5.80
CA HIS A 235 -16.67 5.42 -6.33
C HIS A 235 -16.05 6.70 -5.78
N ALA A 236 -15.78 6.77 -4.48
CA ALA A 236 -15.15 7.93 -3.87
C ALA A 236 -13.73 8.19 -4.44
N ILE A 237 -12.94 7.14 -4.67
CA ILE A 237 -11.61 7.24 -5.31
C ILE A 237 -11.73 7.82 -6.72
N PHE A 238 -12.59 7.25 -7.55
CA PHE A 238 -12.75 7.71 -8.94
C PHE A 238 -13.38 9.09 -9.05
N MET A 239 -14.28 9.47 -8.14
CA MET A 239 -14.84 10.83 -8.11
C MET A 239 -13.79 11.91 -7.85
N VAL A 240 -12.80 11.66 -6.99
CA VAL A 240 -11.68 12.60 -6.77
C VAL A 240 -10.88 12.80 -8.07
N ILE A 241 -10.67 11.74 -8.84
CA ILE A 241 -9.96 11.81 -10.12
C ILE A 241 -10.82 12.54 -11.15
N TYR A 242 -12.10 12.19 -11.26
CA TYR A 242 -13.04 12.75 -12.22
C TYR A 242 -13.20 14.26 -12.06
N VAL A 243 -13.41 14.74 -10.82
CA VAL A 243 -13.58 16.18 -10.52
C VAL A 243 -12.35 16.99 -10.89
N ASN A 244 -11.16 16.39 -10.87
CA ASN A 244 -9.90 17.04 -11.19
C ASN A 244 -9.35 16.63 -12.56
N LEU A 245 -10.15 15.93 -13.37
CA LEU A 245 -9.66 15.33 -14.62
C LEU A 245 -9.21 16.42 -15.57
N ASP A 246 -9.97 17.49 -15.74
CA ASP A 246 -9.61 18.53 -16.71
C ASP A 246 -8.29 19.23 -16.34
N THR A 247 -8.15 19.65 -15.08
CA THR A 247 -6.98 20.38 -14.60
C THR A 247 -5.74 19.50 -14.52
N PHE A 248 -5.86 18.27 -14.03
CA PHE A 248 -4.72 17.38 -13.87
C PHE A 248 -4.36 16.65 -15.18
N PHE A 249 -5.35 16.13 -15.89
CA PHE A 249 -5.09 15.32 -17.07
C PHE A 249 -4.65 16.18 -18.27
N TYR A 250 -5.37 17.25 -18.62
CA TYR A 250 -4.96 18.04 -19.79
C TYR A 250 -3.70 18.86 -19.52
N ASN A 251 -3.62 19.58 -18.40
CA ASN A 251 -2.51 20.51 -18.19
C ASN A 251 -1.20 19.81 -17.83
N ASN A 252 -1.26 18.66 -17.14
CA ASN A 252 -0.06 17.97 -16.68
C ASN A 252 0.21 16.69 -17.49
N VAL A 253 -0.76 15.77 -17.56
CA VAL A 253 -0.55 14.44 -18.18
C VAL A 253 -0.39 14.54 -19.69
N MET A 254 -1.33 15.20 -20.39
CA MET A 254 -1.29 15.28 -21.86
C MET A 254 -0.10 16.08 -22.36
N LYS A 255 0.27 17.16 -21.65
CA LYS A 255 1.49 17.92 -21.95
C LYS A 255 2.76 17.06 -21.82
N CYS A 256 2.86 16.26 -20.75
CA CYS A 256 3.97 15.34 -20.57
C CYS A 256 3.99 14.25 -21.67
N LEU A 257 2.83 13.68 -21.98
CA LEU A 257 2.72 12.67 -23.03
C LEU A 257 3.11 13.22 -24.41
N GLU A 258 2.64 14.42 -24.77
CA GLU A 258 3.04 15.10 -26.02
C GLU A 258 4.55 15.26 -26.08
N MET A 259 5.19 15.68 -24.98
CA MET A 259 6.63 15.85 -24.93
C MET A 259 7.38 14.53 -25.13
N LEU A 260 6.95 13.43 -24.50
CA LEU A 260 7.55 12.10 -24.69
C LEU A 260 7.43 11.63 -26.15
N VAL A 261 6.28 11.86 -26.78
CA VAL A 261 6.01 11.50 -28.18
C VAL A 261 6.87 12.33 -29.12
N ARG A 262 6.91 13.66 -28.94
CA ARG A 262 7.68 14.58 -29.79
C ARG A 262 9.18 14.27 -29.78
N ARG A 263 9.72 13.91 -28.63
CA ARG A 263 11.14 13.53 -28.50
C ARG A 263 11.41 12.05 -28.79
N ASN A 264 10.37 11.25 -29.05
CA ASN A 264 10.45 9.80 -29.27
C ASN A 264 11.29 9.07 -28.22
N SER A 265 11.14 9.45 -26.94
CA SER A 265 11.90 8.89 -25.84
C SER A 265 11.16 9.02 -24.52
N VAL A 266 11.18 7.95 -23.73
CA VAL A 266 10.60 7.88 -22.38
C VAL A 266 11.61 8.20 -21.28
N VAL A 267 12.89 8.37 -21.63
CA VAL A 267 14.00 8.58 -20.68
C VAL A 267 13.87 9.91 -19.96
N ASP A 268 13.96 9.92 -18.63
CA ASP A 268 14.15 11.15 -17.85
C ASP A 268 15.58 11.65 -18.05
N HIS A 269 15.76 12.86 -18.59
CA HIS A 269 17.10 13.41 -18.85
C HIS A 269 17.81 13.97 -17.61
N GLN A 270 17.12 14.07 -16.46
CA GLN A 270 17.67 14.60 -15.22
C GLN A 270 18.13 13.51 -14.25
N VAL A 271 17.84 12.23 -14.53
CA VAL A 271 18.30 11.11 -13.70
C VAL A 271 18.50 9.84 -14.52
N SER A 272 19.61 9.14 -14.30
CA SER A 272 19.79 7.80 -14.85
C SER A 272 18.96 6.77 -14.08
N VAL A 273 18.64 5.65 -14.72
CA VAL A 273 17.88 4.56 -14.06
C VAL A 273 18.66 4.01 -12.86
N GLU A 274 19.98 3.90 -12.96
CA GLU A 274 20.83 3.44 -11.87
C GLU A 274 20.77 4.38 -10.67
N GLU A 275 20.85 5.70 -10.90
CA GLU A 275 20.79 6.69 -9.83
C GLU A 275 19.40 6.73 -9.18
N LEU A 276 18.34 6.61 -9.98
CA LEU A 276 16.97 6.44 -9.48
C LEU A 276 16.87 5.23 -8.54
N LEU A 277 17.41 4.08 -8.95
CA LEU A 277 17.34 2.84 -8.18
C LEU A 277 18.26 2.84 -6.95
N LYS A 278 19.34 3.64 -6.92
CA LYS A 278 20.12 3.86 -5.70
C LYS A 278 19.29 4.54 -4.62
N GLN A 279 18.49 5.54 -4.98
CA GLN A 279 17.62 6.22 -4.02
C GLN A 279 16.35 5.41 -3.70
N ASN A 280 15.77 4.75 -4.70
CA ASN A 280 14.54 3.98 -4.54
C ASN A 280 14.57 2.72 -5.43
N ARG A 281 15.01 1.60 -4.85
CA ARG A 281 15.14 0.29 -5.50
C ARG A 281 13.83 -0.29 -6.03
N TYR A 282 12.69 0.20 -5.53
CA TYR A 282 11.37 -0.29 -5.89
C TYR A 282 10.69 0.60 -6.94
N SER A 283 11.46 1.39 -7.69
CA SER A 283 10.92 2.23 -8.77
C SER A 283 10.65 1.38 -10.01
N PHE A 284 9.46 1.52 -10.59
CA PHE A 284 9.14 0.97 -11.90
C PHE A 284 9.84 1.76 -13.01
N ILE A 285 10.36 1.08 -14.04
CA ILE A 285 11.05 1.68 -15.17
C ILE A 285 10.22 1.46 -16.45
N PRO A 286 9.65 2.52 -17.06
CA PRO A 286 8.98 2.38 -18.33
C PRO A 286 9.99 2.33 -19.48
N TYR A 287 9.93 1.27 -20.29
CA TYR A 287 10.85 1.06 -21.42
C TYR A 287 10.28 1.47 -22.79
N SER A 288 8.98 1.81 -22.88
CA SER A 288 8.36 2.16 -24.17
C SER A 288 7.17 3.11 -24.01
N LEU A 289 6.87 3.87 -25.07
CA LEU A 289 5.65 4.69 -25.16
C LEU A 289 4.38 3.84 -25.05
N GLY A 290 4.42 2.57 -25.47
CA GLY A 290 3.30 1.64 -25.36
C GLY A 290 2.79 1.48 -23.92
N VAL A 291 3.69 1.49 -22.92
CA VAL A 291 3.32 1.45 -21.50
C VAL A 291 2.42 2.64 -21.13
N PHE A 292 2.80 3.84 -21.57
CA PHE A 292 2.05 5.06 -21.27
C PHE A 292 0.67 5.04 -21.92
N PHE A 293 0.61 4.74 -23.22
CA PHE A 293 -0.66 4.73 -23.96
C PHE A 293 -1.65 3.71 -23.37
N LEU A 294 -1.21 2.49 -23.09
CA LEU A 294 -2.09 1.45 -22.57
C LEU A 294 -2.65 1.81 -21.18
N ILE A 295 -1.82 2.32 -20.28
CA ILE A 295 -2.26 2.70 -18.94
C ILE A 295 -3.19 3.91 -18.96
N ILE A 296 -2.90 4.90 -19.80
CA ILE A 296 -3.76 6.08 -19.95
C ILE A 296 -5.11 5.71 -20.57
N VAL A 297 -5.13 4.90 -21.63
CA VAL A 297 -6.38 4.41 -22.23
C VAL A 297 -7.20 3.64 -21.19
N ARG A 298 -6.55 2.77 -20.42
CA ARG A 298 -7.21 2.01 -19.35
C ARG A 298 -7.81 2.92 -18.29
N LEU A 299 -7.07 3.94 -17.83
CA LEU A 299 -7.58 4.93 -16.88
C LEU A 299 -8.84 5.61 -17.41
N LEU A 300 -8.81 6.09 -18.66
CA LEU A 300 -9.95 6.75 -19.29
C LEU A 300 -11.15 5.81 -19.45
N THR A 301 -10.94 4.51 -19.68
CA THR A 301 -12.02 3.53 -19.69
C THR A 301 -12.58 3.23 -18.30
N SER A 302 -11.76 3.23 -17.25
CA SER A 302 -12.19 2.97 -15.88
C SER A 302 -12.96 4.14 -15.27
N VAL A 303 -12.56 5.38 -15.59
CA VAL A 303 -13.25 6.59 -15.09
C VAL A 303 -14.63 6.80 -15.73
N ARG A 304 -14.88 6.20 -16.90
CA ARG A 304 -16.17 6.29 -17.61
C ARG A 304 -17.20 5.24 -17.16
N LYS A 305 -16.82 4.31 -16.30
CA LYS A 305 -17.74 3.32 -15.70
C LYS A 305 -18.43 3.91 -14.48
#